data_AF-A0A0T6AQ68-F1
#
_entry.id   AF-A0A0T6AQ68-F1
#
_cell.length_a   1.000
_cell.length_b   1.000
_cell.length_c   1.000
_cell.angle_alpha   90.00
_cell.angle_beta   90.00
_cell.angle_gamma   90.00
#
_symmetry.space_group_name_H-M   'P 1'
#
loop_
_entity.id
_entity.type
_entity.pdbx_description
1 polymer ?
#
loop_
_entity_poly.entity_id
_entity_poly.type
_entity_poly.pdbx_seq_one_letter_code
_entity_poly.pdbx_strand_id
1 'polypeptide(L)'
;MWRRIRNIIRAFLGLFIRMAEDPKLMLEQYIDDVRAKIPALRATAANVIATELKLKAQLEELEQQVGDLHRQIIAAVKLGPEYENEAKMLIAAKATAEQSLVETREQSESAKAASEQARKALEDARLEVERRVREARALISQQDMIAMQEELAGLMASFEVGDQSDVLQRARDRIRDRAAQAQARVELATKDVDAKLRDIRRATAQIGVEEQLREYKRQLGMVPEEPVEKTMQPARQPETQ
;
A
#
# COMPACT_ATOMS: atom_id res chain seq x y z
N MET A 1 34.33 34.66 -16.64
CA MET A 1 33.71 33.75 -15.64
C MET A 1 32.50 34.37 -14.92
N TRP A 2 32.55 35.63 -14.48
CA TRP A 2 31.46 36.33 -13.77
C TRP A 2 30.08 36.30 -14.47
N ARG A 3 30.05 36.39 -15.81
CA ARG A 3 28.82 36.27 -16.60
C ARG A 3 28.15 34.88 -16.49
N ARG A 4 28.91 33.80 -16.31
CA ARG A 4 28.37 32.44 -16.20
C ARG A 4 27.76 32.21 -14.82
N ILE A 5 28.42 32.71 -13.77
CA ILE A 5 27.92 32.66 -12.38
C ILE A 5 26.62 33.48 -12.24
N ARG A 6 26.57 34.70 -12.81
CA ARG A 6 25.35 35.52 -12.85
C ARG A 6 24.21 34.83 -13.59
N ASN A 7 24.50 34.11 -14.67
CA ASN A 7 23.49 33.37 -15.43
C ASN A 7 22.98 32.14 -14.67
N ILE A 8 23.85 31.45 -13.91
CA ILE A 8 23.46 30.32 -13.04
C ILE A 8 22.60 30.81 -11.87
N ILE A 9 22.98 31.92 -11.22
CA ILE A 9 22.19 32.52 -10.13
C ILE A 9 20.84 33.05 -10.63
N ARG A 10 20.81 33.68 -11.81
CA ARG A 10 19.55 34.17 -12.42
C ARG A 10 18.65 33.03 -12.91
N ALA A 11 19.24 31.92 -13.36
CA ALA A 11 18.49 30.70 -13.68
C ALA A 11 17.95 30.01 -12.41
N PHE A 12 18.72 29.95 -11.32
CA PHE A 12 18.27 29.47 -10.02
C PHE A 12 17.13 30.33 -9.44
N LEU A 13 17.28 31.67 -9.47
CA LEU A 13 16.23 32.60 -9.03
C LEU A 13 15.00 32.54 -9.95
N GLY A 14 15.18 32.36 -11.26
CA GLY A 14 14.08 32.16 -12.20
C GLY A 14 13.34 30.83 -12.02
N LEU A 15 13.99 29.80 -11.48
CA LEU A 15 13.37 28.52 -11.11
C LEU A 15 12.55 28.65 -9.82
N PHE A 16 13.05 29.39 -8.83
CA PHE A 16 12.33 29.69 -7.58
C PHE A 16 11.12 30.60 -7.79
N ILE A 17 11.17 31.53 -8.75
CA ILE A 17 10.02 32.37 -9.12
C ILE A 17 8.92 31.53 -9.80
N ARG A 18 9.28 30.60 -10.70
CA ARG A 18 8.31 29.66 -11.33
C ARG A 18 7.64 28.71 -10.33
N MET A 19 8.34 28.34 -9.27
CA MET A 19 7.79 27.47 -8.20
C MET A 19 6.77 28.20 -7.30
N ALA A 20 6.75 29.54 -7.32
CA ALA A 20 5.70 30.37 -6.74
C ALA A 20 4.60 30.76 -7.76
N GLU A 21 4.79 30.46 -9.04
CA GLU A 21 3.96 30.95 -10.16
C GLU A 21 2.91 29.93 -10.65
N ASP A 22 3.09 28.63 -10.39
CA ASP A 22 2.13 27.59 -10.80
C ASP A 22 1.64 26.75 -9.61
N PRO A 23 0.48 27.11 -9.00
CA PRO A 23 -0.08 26.38 -7.87
C PRO A 23 -0.42 24.93 -8.20
N LYS A 24 -0.60 24.57 -9.49
CA LYS A 24 -0.86 23.20 -9.91
C LYS A 24 0.36 22.31 -9.69
N LEU A 25 1.54 22.76 -10.10
CA LEU A 25 2.79 22.02 -9.93
C LEU A 25 3.07 21.74 -8.45
N MET A 26 2.79 22.71 -7.57
CA MET A 26 2.94 22.54 -6.12
C MET A 26 2.00 21.45 -5.57
N LEU A 27 0.76 21.39 -6.03
CA LEU A 27 -0.22 20.37 -5.62
C LEU A 27 0.14 18.98 -6.17
N GLU A 28 0.68 18.90 -7.39
CA GLU A 28 1.19 17.65 -7.96
C GLU A 28 2.39 17.13 -7.17
N GLN A 29 3.37 17.98 -6.86
CA GLN A 29 4.49 17.63 -5.99
C GLN A 29 4.01 17.18 -4.60
N TYR A 30 3.03 17.87 -4.02
CA TYR A 30 2.44 17.48 -2.73
C TYR A 30 1.82 16.07 -2.77
N ILE A 31 1.11 15.72 -3.86
CA ILE A 31 0.57 14.36 -4.05
C ILE A 31 1.69 13.33 -4.03
N ASP A 32 2.79 13.60 -4.73
CA ASP A 32 3.93 12.68 -4.81
C ASP A 32 4.64 12.56 -3.47
N ASP A 33 4.87 13.67 -2.76
CA ASP A 33 5.49 13.68 -1.43
C ASP A 33 4.65 12.92 -0.39
N VAL A 34 3.33 13.06 -0.43
CA VAL A 34 2.42 12.36 0.47
C VAL A 34 2.40 10.86 0.16
N ARG A 35 2.40 10.47 -1.12
CA ARG A 35 2.47 9.06 -1.56
C ARG A 35 3.80 8.41 -1.20
N ALA A 36 4.90 9.16 -1.28
CA ALA A 36 6.25 8.69 -0.97
C ALA A 36 6.42 8.24 0.50
N LYS A 37 5.50 8.60 1.40
CA LYS A 37 5.52 8.17 2.80
C LYS A 37 5.08 6.71 3.00
N ILE A 38 4.23 6.18 2.14
CA ILE A 38 3.67 4.82 2.29
C ILE A 38 4.74 3.72 2.23
N PRO A 39 5.70 3.73 1.29
CA PRO A 39 6.79 2.74 1.26
C PRO A 39 7.59 2.68 2.56
N ALA A 40 7.94 3.83 3.14
CA ALA A 40 8.67 3.89 4.40
C ALA A 40 7.87 3.29 5.56
N LEU A 41 6.59 3.66 5.69
CA LEU A 41 5.70 3.09 6.72
C LEU A 41 5.51 1.58 6.54
N ARG A 42 5.39 1.11 5.29
CA ARG A 42 5.29 -0.32 4.98
C ARG A 42 6.54 -1.07 5.40
N ALA A 43 7.73 -0.52 5.17
CA ALA A 43 8.99 -1.13 5.61
C ALA A 43 9.06 -1.23 7.14
N THR A 44 8.70 -0.17 7.85
CA THR A 44 8.64 -0.18 9.32
C THR A 44 7.65 -1.22 9.84
N ALA A 45 6.42 -1.26 9.30
CA ALA A 45 5.42 -2.24 9.69
C ALA A 45 5.90 -3.68 9.38
N ALA A 46 6.55 -3.91 8.24
CA ALA A 46 7.11 -5.21 7.89
C ALA A 46 8.17 -5.67 8.89
N ASN A 47 9.05 -4.79 9.35
CA ASN A 47 10.04 -5.13 10.38
C ASN A 47 9.40 -5.54 11.70
N VAL A 48 8.36 -4.82 12.15
CA VAL A 48 7.64 -5.17 13.39
C VAL A 48 6.93 -6.52 13.25
N ILE A 49 6.26 -6.75 12.12
CA ILE A 49 5.62 -8.03 11.81
C ILE A 49 6.64 -9.17 11.73
N ALA A 50 7.82 -8.93 11.14
CA ALA A 50 8.87 -9.93 11.06
C ALA A 50 9.38 -10.33 12.44
N THR A 51 9.52 -9.38 13.37
CA THR A 51 9.88 -9.66 14.77
C THR A 51 8.83 -10.53 15.45
N GLU A 52 7.54 -10.23 15.29
CA GLU A 52 6.44 -11.07 15.79
C GLU A 52 6.54 -12.51 15.28
N LEU A 53 6.72 -12.68 13.96
CA LEU A 53 6.81 -14.00 13.34
C LEU A 53 8.03 -14.79 13.82
N LYS A 54 9.18 -14.11 13.98
CA LYS A 54 10.40 -14.72 14.51
C LYS A 54 10.19 -15.22 15.95
N LEU A 55 9.56 -14.41 16.80
CA LEU A 55 9.29 -14.79 18.19
C LEU A 55 8.28 -15.95 18.28
N LYS A 56 7.27 -15.99 17.40
CA LYS A 56 6.36 -17.15 17.30
C LYS A 56 7.10 -18.43 16.90
N ALA A 57 7.96 -18.36 15.88
CA ALA A 57 8.74 -19.53 15.47
C ALA A 57 9.68 -20.01 16.60
N GLN A 58 10.32 -19.10 17.33
CA GLN A 58 11.15 -19.44 18.49
C GLN A 58 10.34 -20.09 19.62
N LEU A 59 9.12 -19.63 19.84
CA LEU A 59 8.20 -20.20 20.83
C LEU A 59 7.83 -21.64 20.44
N GLU A 60 7.47 -21.89 19.18
CA GLU A 60 7.19 -23.24 18.67
C GLU A 60 8.41 -24.18 18.79
N GLU A 61 9.61 -23.68 18.46
CA GLU A 61 10.86 -24.43 18.61
C GLU A 61 11.14 -24.81 20.07
N LEU A 62 10.96 -23.87 21.01
CA LEU A 62 11.12 -24.12 22.44
C LEU A 62 10.08 -25.11 22.98
N GLU A 63 8.82 -25.04 22.52
CA GLU A 63 7.79 -26.02 22.89
C GLU A 63 8.14 -27.43 22.44
N GLN A 64 8.63 -27.57 21.20
CA GLN A 64 9.14 -28.85 20.69
C GLN A 64 10.33 -29.33 21.52
N GLN A 65 11.30 -28.46 21.79
CA GLN A 65 12.49 -28.80 22.59
C GLN A 65 12.12 -29.29 23.99
N VAL A 66 11.18 -28.63 24.68
CA VAL A 66 10.69 -29.06 26.00
C VAL A 66 10.02 -30.44 25.90
N GLY A 67 9.20 -30.67 24.88
CA GLY A 67 8.57 -31.97 24.63
C GLY A 67 9.57 -33.08 24.34
N ASP A 68 10.62 -32.78 23.58
CA ASP A 68 11.69 -33.73 23.22
C ASP A 68 12.52 -34.11 24.43
N LEU A 69 12.96 -33.11 25.21
CA LEU A 69 13.67 -33.32 26.46
C LEU A 69 12.84 -34.16 27.44
N HIS A 70 11.53 -33.91 27.53
CA HIS A 70 10.65 -34.72 28.35
C HIS A 70 10.63 -36.20 27.94
N ARG A 71 10.56 -36.49 26.63
CA ARG A 71 10.63 -37.88 26.12
C ARG A 71 11.98 -38.53 26.41
N GLN A 72 13.07 -37.78 26.26
CA GLN A 72 14.43 -38.25 26.56
C GLN A 72 14.62 -38.56 28.05
N ILE A 73 14.08 -37.71 28.95
CA ILE A 73 14.09 -37.95 30.41
C ILE A 73 13.37 -39.27 30.73
N ILE A 74 12.17 -39.49 30.17
CA ILE A 74 11.42 -40.74 30.38
C ILE A 74 12.23 -41.95 29.89
N ALA A 75 12.90 -41.84 28.74
CA ALA A 75 13.74 -42.91 28.21
C ALA A 75 14.94 -43.22 29.12
N ALA A 76 15.67 -42.20 29.57
CA ALA A 76 16.82 -42.34 30.48
C ALA A 76 16.41 -43.01 31.80
N VAL A 77 15.29 -42.60 32.40
CA VAL A 77 14.76 -43.20 33.64
C VAL A 77 14.38 -44.66 33.44
N LYS A 78 13.81 -45.03 32.27
CA LYS A 78 13.45 -46.42 31.96
C LYS A 78 14.65 -47.33 31.71
N LEU A 79 15.78 -46.78 31.26
CA LEU A 79 16.99 -47.55 30.98
C LEU A 79 17.69 -48.01 32.27
N GLY A 80 17.47 -47.34 33.40
CA GLY A 80 17.92 -47.81 34.71
C GLY A 80 18.87 -46.83 35.43
N PRO A 81 19.37 -47.22 36.61
CA PRO A 81 20.18 -46.37 37.50
C PRO A 81 21.47 -45.84 36.86
N GLU A 82 22.04 -46.58 35.92
CA GLU A 82 23.27 -46.18 35.20
C GLU A 82 23.10 -44.91 34.35
N TYR A 83 21.87 -44.51 34.00
CA TYR A 83 21.56 -43.29 33.24
C TYR A 83 21.02 -42.14 34.12
N GLU A 84 21.13 -42.25 35.45
CA GLU A 84 20.57 -41.25 36.38
C GLU A 84 21.22 -39.87 36.24
N ASN A 85 22.52 -39.81 35.94
CA ASN A 85 23.24 -38.55 35.78
C ASN A 85 22.80 -37.83 34.50
N GLU A 86 22.63 -38.56 33.40
CA GLU A 86 22.10 -38.07 32.12
C GLU A 86 20.67 -37.56 32.30
N ALA A 87 19.83 -38.29 33.02
CA ALA A 87 18.47 -37.85 33.35
C ALA A 87 18.47 -36.52 34.12
N LYS A 88 19.37 -36.35 35.12
CA LYS A 88 19.52 -35.09 35.86
C LYS A 88 19.96 -33.93 34.96
N MET A 89 20.90 -34.17 34.04
CA MET A 89 21.32 -33.14 33.07
C MET A 89 20.19 -32.73 32.12
N LEU A 90 19.42 -33.70 31.62
CA LEU A 90 18.27 -33.44 30.76
C LEU A 90 17.15 -32.67 31.49
N ILE A 91 16.92 -32.97 32.77
CA ILE A 91 15.98 -32.22 33.62
C ILE A 91 16.43 -30.76 33.76
N ALA A 92 17.71 -30.52 34.04
CA ALA A 92 18.26 -29.17 34.12
C ALA A 92 18.11 -28.42 32.79
N ALA A 93 18.45 -29.06 31.66
CA ALA A 93 18.28 -28.48 30.33
C ALA A 93 16.81 -28.16 30.03
N LYS A 94 15.87 -29.04 30.42
CA LYS A 94 14.43 -28.82 30.26
C LYS A 94 13.97 -27.62 31.08
N ALA A 95 14.41 -27.48 32.32
CA ALA A 95 14.06 -26.33 33.16
C ALA A 95 14.56 -25.00 32.54
N THR A 96 15.76 -24.98 31.97
CA THR A 96 16.27 -23.81 31.23
C THR A 96 15.42 -23.51 29.99
N ALA A 97 15.07 -24.52 29.19
CA ALA A 97 14.21 -24.34 28.02
C ALA A 97 12.80 -23.84 28.40
N GLU A 98 12.22 -24.34 29.49
CA GLU A 98 10.94 -23.87 30.01
C GLU A 98 10.99 -22.41 30.48
N GLN A 99 12.08 -21.99 31.11
CA GLN A 99 12.28 -20.59 31.47
C GLN A 99 12.35 -19.71 30.22
N SER A 100 13.16 -20.08 29.23
CA SER A 100 13.25 -19.35 27.95
C SER A 100 11.91 -19.32 27.22
N LEU A 101 11.09 -20.38 27.33
CA LEU A 101 9.75 -20.44 26.74
C LEU A 101 8.80 -19.41 27.38
N VAL A 102 8.82 -19.25 28.70
CA VAL A 102 8.03 -18.24 29.40
C VAL A 102 8.47 -16.83 28.99
N GLU A 103 9.77 -16.55 29.00
CA GLU A 103 10.32 -15.24 28.61
C GLU A 103 9.98 -14.90 27.14
N THR A 104 10.11 -15.88 26.23
CA THR A 104 9.80 -15.70 24.81
C THR A 104 8.30 -15.51 24.58
N ARG A 105 7.43 -16.17 25.36
CA ARG A 105 5.97 -15.96 25.32
C ARG A 105 5.60 -14.52 25.62
N GLU A 106 6.13 -13.95 26.70
CA GLU A 106 5.88 -12.55 27.07
C GLU A 106 6.35 -11.59 25.98
N GLN A 107 7.53 -11.82 25.41
CA GLN A 107 8.05 -11.02 24.30
C GLN A 107 7.18 -11.15 23.04
N SER A 108 6.69 -12.36 22.74
CA SER A 108 5.83 -12.65 21.59
C SER A 108 4.48 -11.93 21.71
N GLU A 109 3.87 -11.91 22.90
CA GLU A 109 2.63 -11.17 23.15
C GLU A 109 2.81 -9.66 22.95
N SER A 110 3.90 -9.10 23.48
CA SER A 110 4.25 -7.69 23.26
C SER A 110 4.47 -7.37 21.77
N ALA A 111 5.22 -8.24 21.06
CA ALA A 111 5.47 -8.08 19.63
C ALA A 111 4.18 -8.20 18.79
N LYS A 112 3.25 -9.07 19.19
CA LYS A 112 1.93 -9.19 18.56
C LYS A 112 1.14 -7.89 18.69
N ALA A 113 1.07 -7.31 19.88
CA ALA A 113 0.39 -6.03 20.09
C ALA A 113 1.02 -4.90 19.25
N ALA A 114 2.36 -4.83 19.21
CA ALA A 114 3.08 -3.86 18.38
C ALA A 114 2.82 -4.05 16.87
N SER A 115 2.78 -5.29 16.41
CA SER A 115 2.46 -5.66 15.02
C SER A 115 1.03 -5.26 14.64
N GLU A 116 0.05 -5.51 15.50
CA GLU A 116 -1.33 -5.08 15.30
C GLU A 116 -1.44 -3.55 15.22
N GLN A 117 -0.75 -2.83 16.10
CA GLN A 117 -0.69 -1.37 16.05
C GLN A 117 -0.03 -0.86 14.76
N ALA A 118 1.07 -1.49 14.32
CA ALA A 118 1.74 -1.13 13.08
C ALA A 118 0.85 -1.36 11.84
N ARG A 119 0.04 -2.42 11.83
CA ARG A 119 -0.95 -2.69 10.76
C ARG A 119 -2.03 -1.62 10.72
N LYS A 120 -2.61 -1.28 11.87
CA LYS A 120 -3.60 -0.20 11.99
C LYS A 120 -3.02 1.14 11.53
N ALA A 121 -1.84 1.51 12.01
CA ALA A 121 -1.18 2.75 11.62
C ALA A 121 -0.89 2.83 10.10
N LEU A 122 -0.53 1.70 9.47
CA LEU A 122 -0.34 1.66 8.02
C LEU A 122 -1.67 1.83 7.26
N GLU A 123 -2.75 1.24 7.76
CA GLU A 123 -4.08 1.38 7.18
C GLU A 123 -4.60 2.82 7.30
N ASP A 124 -4.53 3.40 8.50
CA ASP A 124 -4.90 4.79 8.77
C ASP A 124 -4.09 5.76 7.90
N ALA A 125 -2.78 5.52 7.76
CA ALA A 125 -1.91 6.32 6.90
C ALA A 125 -2.33 6.23 5.42
N ARG A 126 -2.76 5.05 4.94
CA ARG A 126 -3.26 4.89 3.56
C ARG A 126 -4.53 5.70 3.35
N LEU A 127 -5.49 5.59 4.26
CA LEU A 127 -6.76 6.34 4.19
C LEU A 127 -6.52 7.86 4.21
N GLU A 128 -5.62 8.32 5.07
CA GLU A 128 -5.24 9.73 5.16
C GLU A 128 -4.52 10.22 3.90
N VAL A 129 -3.61 9.42 3.34
CA VAL A 129 -2.95 9.72 2.05
C VAL A 129 -3.99 9.83 0.94
N GLU A 130 -4.93 8.90 0.85
CA GLU A 130 -5.99 8.96 -0.15
C GLU A 130 -6.88 10.20 0.00
N ARG A 131 -7.25 10.57 1.23
CA ARG A 131 -8.00 11.79 1.53
C ARG A 131 -7.26 13.04 1.03
N ARG A 132 -5.98 13.17 1.39
CA ARG A 132 -5.13 14.30 0.96
C ARG A 132 -4.95 14.36 -0.55
N VAL A 133 -4.81 13.21 -1.21
CA VAL A 133 -4.70 13.15 -2.68
C VAL A 133 -6.00 13.57 -3.33
N ARG A 134 -7.17 13.18 -2.80
CA ARG A 134 -8.47 13.62 -3.31
C ARG A 134 -8.63 15.14 -3.16
N GLU A 135 -8.28 15.69 -2.00
CA GLU A 135 -8.33 17.14 -1.75
C GLU A 135 -7.41 17.91 -2.69
N ALA A 136 -6.16 17.48 -2.85
CA ALA A 136 -5.20 18.10 -3.77
C ALA A 136 -5.71 18.05 -5.22
N ARG A 137 -6.29 16.93 -5.67
CA ARG A 137 -6.90 16.81 -7.00
C ARG A 137 -8.10 17.73 -7.18
N ALA A 138 -8.95 17.89 -6.17
CA ALA A 138 -10.08 18.82 -6.23
C ALA A 138 -9.60 20.27 -6.39
N LEU A 139 -8.54 20.66 -5.68
CA LEU A 139 -7.92 21.98 -5.83
C LEU A 139 -7.30 22.19 -7.21
N ILE A 140 -6.64 21.17 -7.79
CA ILE A 140 -6.14 21.21 -9.17
C ILE A 140 -7.30 21.43 -10.15
N SER A 141 -8.39 20.67 -10.04
CA SER A 141 -9.56 20.85 -10.90
C SER A 141 -10.20 22.23 -10.77
N GLN A 142 -10.26 22.77 -9.54
CA GLN A 142 -10.77 24.13 -9.30
C GLN A 142 -9.89 25.18 -9.98
N GLN A 143 -8.58 25.04 -9.89
CA GLN A 143 -7.62 25.93 -10.54
C GLN A 143 -7.73 25.86 -12.06
N ASP A 144 -7.84 24.66 -12.63
CA ASP A 144 -8.03 24.46 -14.08
C ASP A 144 -9.32 25.17 -14.58
N MET A 145 -10.40 25.17 -13.78
CA MET A 145 -11.63 25.91 -14.10
C MET A 145 -11.47 27.42 -14.02
N ILE A 146 -10.72 27.93 -13.03
CA ILE A 146 -10.44 29.38 -12.90
C ILE A 146 -9.58 29.85 -14.07
N ALA A 147 -8.50 29.14 -14.38
CA ALA A 147 -7.63 29.46 -15.52
C ALA A 147 -8.41 29.47 -16.85
N MET A 148 -9.36 28.55 -17.03
CA MET A 148 -10.25 28.56 -18.19
C MET A 148 -11.14 29.80 -18.24
N GLN A 149 -11.70 30.23 -17.10
CA GLN A 149 -12.52 31.45 -17.03
C GLN A 149 -11.70 32.72 -17.32
N GLU A 150 -10.49 32.81 -16.77
CA GLU A 150 -9.57 33.92 -17.04
C GLU A 150 -9.20 34.01 -18.52
N GLU A 151 -8.90 32.88 -19.15
CA GLU A 151 -8.60 32.86 -20.59
C GLU A 151 -9.81 33.28 -21.42
N LEU A 152 -11.02 32.84 -21.07
CA LEU A 152 -12.25 33.27 -21.74
C LEU A 152 -12.52 34.77 -21.56
N ALA A 153 -12.32 35.31 -20.36
CA ALA A 153 -12.47 36.73 -20.08
C ALA A 153 -11.43 37.59 -20.83
N GLY A 154 -10.17 37.14 -20.87
CA GLY A 154 -9.11 37.80 -21.63
C GLY A 154 -9.40 37.80 -23.14
N LEU A 155 -9.95 36.70 -23.64
CA LEU A 155 -10.47 36.65 -25.01
C LEU A 155 -11.59 37.69 -25.19
N MET A 156 -12.61 37.73 -24.33
CA MET A 156 -13.73 38.71 -24.37
C MET A 156 -13.24 40.17 -24.37
N ALA A 157 -12.25 40.51 -23.55
CA ALA A 157 -11.66 41.85 -23.56
C ALA A 157 -10.94 42.16 -24.89
N SER A 158 -10.29 41.16 -25.51
CA SER A 158 -9.69 41.31 -26.85
C SER A 158 -10.73 41.41 -27.98
N PHE A 159 -11.94 40.89 -27.77
CA PHE A 159 -13.08 40.99 -28.68
C PHE A 159 -13.64 42.43 -28.79
N GLU A 160 -13.56 43.25 -27.73
CA GLU A 160 -14.10 44.62 -27.74
C GLU A 160 -13.30 45.63 -28.60
N VAL A 161 -12.08 45.29 -29.03
CA VAL A 161 -11.15 46.24 -29.69
C VAL A 161 -11.01 46.02 -31.21
N GLY A 162 -11.60 44.97 -31.80
CA GLY A 162 -11.43 44.59 -33.21
C GLY A 162 -12.72 44.52 -34.05
N ASP A 163 -12.58 44.61 -35.38
CA ASP A 163 -13.67 44.53 -36.37
C ASP A 163 -14.51 43.25 -36.18
N GLN A 164 -15.81 43.44 -35.89
CA GLN A 164 -16.65 42.50 -35.14
C GLN A 164 -17.10 41.25 -35.93
N SER A 165 -16.93 41.23 -37.25
CA SER A 165 -17.51 40.20 -38.14
C SER A 165 -16.61 38.97 -38.30
N ASP A 166 -15.32 39.16 -38.51
CA ASP A 166 -14.33 38.08 -38.74
C ASP A 166 -13.85 37.42 -37.43
N VAL A 167 -14.11 38.11 -36.33
CA VAL A 167 -13.70 37.76 -34.98
C VAL A 167 -14.70 36.78 -34.34
N LEU A 168 -16.00 36.97 -34.56
CA LEU A 168 -17.09 36.12 -34.05
C LEU A 168 -17.03 34.69 -34.63
N GLN A 169 -16.58 34.55 -35.88
CA GLN A 169 -16.37 33.26 -36.53
C GLN A 169 -15.19 32.51 -35.90
N ARG A 170 -14.05 33.19 -35.70
CA ARG A 170 -12.87 32.63 -35.01
C ARG A 170 -13.15 32.23 -33.55
N ALA A 171 -14.01 32.98 -32.85
CA ALA A 171 -14.48 32.62 -31.52
C ALA A 171 -15.27 31.31 -31.52
N ARG A 172 -16.18 31.18 -32.49
CA ARG A 172 -17.06 30.02 -32.64
C ARG A 172 -16.26 28.75 -32.95
N ASP A 173 -15.23 28.88 -33.78
CA ASP A 173 -14.34 27.77 -34.11
C ASP A 173 -13.47 27.38 -32.91
N ARG A 174 -12.90 28.35 -32.18
CA ARG A 174 -12.13 28.03 -30.95
C ARG A 174 -12.98 27.43 -29.84
N ILE A 175 -14.21 27.90 -29.63
CA ILE A 175 -15.12 27.33 -28.63
C ILE A 175 -15.48 25.90 -29.01
N ARG A 176 -15.70 25.61 -30.29
CA ARG A 176 -15.88 24.23 -30.77
C ARG A 176 -14.66 23.37 -30.52
N ASP A 177 -13.46 23.86 -30.84
CA ASP A 177 -12.22 23.13 -30.60
C ASP A 177 -12.02 22.84 -29.10
N ARG A 178 -12.30 23.82 -28.25
CA ARG A 178 -12.19 23.67 -26.80
C ARG A 178 -13.22 22.71 -26.23
N ALA A 179 -14.48 22.80 -26.69
CA ALA A 179 -15.54 21.87 -26.32
C ALA A 179 -15.18 20.45 -26.76
N ALA A 180 -14.65 20.28 -27.98
CA ALA A 180 -14.17 18.99 -28.48
C ALA A 180 -13.01 18.45 -27.65
N GLN A 181 -12.04 19.30 -27.27
CA GLN A 181 -10.93 18.90 -26.40
C GLN A 181 -11.39 18.54 -24.97
N ALA A 182 -12.33 19.30 -24.40
CA ALA A 182 -12.89 19.00 -23.08
C ALA A 182 -13.65 17.66 -23.10
N GLN A 183 -14.47 17.44 -24.13
CA GLN A 183 -15.20 16.20 -24.32
C GLN A 183 -14.27 15.02 -24.59
N ALA A 184 -13.18 15.21 -25.34
CA ALA A 184 -12.13 14.21 -25.51
C ALA A 184 -11.43 13.88 -24.19
N ARG A 185 -11.14 14.86 -23.32
CA ARG A 185 -10.56 14.62 -21.99
C ARG A 185 -11.49 13.82 -21.09
N VAL A 186 -12.79 14.12 -21.10
CA VAL A 186 -13.80 13.34 -20.37
C VAL A 186 -13.85 11.91 -20.90
N GLU A 187 -13.91 11.71 -22.21
CA GLU A 187 -13.89 10.38 -22.81
C GLU A 187 -12.61 9.59 -22.49
N LEU A 188 -11.44 10.22 -22.50
CA LEU A 188 -10.18 9.57 -22.15
C LEU A 188 -10.16 9.15 -20.67
N ALA A 189 -10.62 10.02 -19.76
CA ALA A 189 -10.73 9.70 -18.35
C ALA A 189 -11.70 8.53 -18.09
N THR A 190 -12.84 8.50 -18.79
CA THR A 190 -13.79 7.37 -18.71
C THR A 190 -13.20 6.09 -19.30
N LYS A 191 -12.54 6.17 -20.46
CA LYS A 191 -11.87 5.03 -21.11
C LYS A 191 -10.74 4.45 -20.26
N ASP A 192 -10.00 5.28 -19.53
CA ASP A 192 -8.96 4.85 -18.57
C ASP A 192 -9.56 4.13 -17.35
N VAL A 193 -10.69 4.60 -16.83
CA VAL A 193 -11.42 3.91 -15.75
C VAL A 193 -11.95 2.56 -16.24
N ASP A 194 -12.51 2.51 -17.44
CA ASP A 194 -12.96 1.26 -18.06
C ASP A 194 -11.80 0.30 -18.36
N ALA A 195 -10.64 0.81 -18.77
CA ALA A 195 -9.43 0.01 -18.97
C ALA A 195 -8.94 -0.59 -17.66
N LYS A 196 -8.85 0.22 -16.60
CA LYS A 196 -8.50 -0.27 -15.25
C LYS A 196 -9.50 -1.31 -14.74
N LEU A 197 -10.79 -1.10 -14.96
CA LEU A 197 -11.82 -2.09 -14.63
C LEU A 197 -11.68 -3.39 -15.45
N ARG A 198 -11.31 -3.30 -16.74
CA ARG A 198 -11.01 -4.49 -17.56
C ARG A 198 -9.77 -5.23 -17.06
N ASP A 199 -8.71 -4.51 -16.68
CA ASP A 199 -7.48 -5.11 -16.17
C ASP A 199 -7.69 -5.76 -14.80
N ILE A 200 -8.50 -5.14 -13.93
CA ILE A 200 -8.96 -5.76 -12.68
C ILE A 200 -9.74 -7.05 -12.99
N ARG A 201 -10.71 -7.03 -13.92
CA ARG A 201 -11.46 -8.24 -14.32
C ARG A 201 -10.54 -9.34 -14.88
N ARG A 202 -9.52 -8.98 -15.66
CA ARG A 202 -8.52 -9.94 -16.19
C ARG A 202 -7.66 -10.53 -15.08
N ALA A 203 -7.19 -9.72 -14.14
CA ALA A 203 -6.43 -10.19 -12.99
C ALA A 203 -7.28 -11.13 -12.12
N THR A 204 -8.56 -10.80 -11.87
CA THR A 204 -9.49 -11.68 -11.15
C THR A 204 -9.76 -12.99 -11.92
N ALA A 205 -9.89 -12.94 -13.24
CA ALA A 205 -10.05 -14.15 -14.06
C ALA A 205 -8.80 -15.04 -14.04
N GLN A 206 -7.60 -14.47 -14.06
CA GLN A 206 -6.34 -15.22 -13.92
C GLN A 206 -6.23 -15.89 -12.55
N ILE A 207 -6.62 -15.20 -11.48
CA ILE A 207 -6.71 -15.78 -10.12
C ILE A 207 -7.70 -16.96 -10.13
N GLY A 208 -8.87 -16.80 -10.75
CA GLY A 208 -9.86 -17.88 -10.90
C GLY A 208 -9.33 -19.09 -11.68
N VAL A 209 -8.54 -18.87 -12.73
CA VAL A 209 -7.93 -19.96 -13.53
C VAL A 209 -6.84 -20.68 -12.73
N GLU A 210 -6.03 -19.97 -11.94
CA GLU A 210 -5.06 -20.60 -11.04
C GLU A 210 -5.75 -21.38 -9.90
N GLU A 211 -6.85 -20.86 -9.36
CA GLU A 211 -7.70 -21.54 -8.38
C GLU A 211 -8.31 -22.83 -8.97
N GLN A 212 -8.84 -22.76 -10.19
CA GLN A 212 -9.41 -23.92 -10.91
C GLN A 212 -8.33 -24.93 -11.32
N LEU A 213 -7.12 -24.48 -11.67
CA LEU A 213 -5.99 -25.37 -11.96
C LEU A 213 -5.50 -26.08 -10.69
N ARG A 214 -5.50 -25.39 -9.53
CA ARG A 214 -5.23 -26.01 -8.23
C ARG A 214 -6.29 -27.07 -7.90
N GLU A 215 -7.56 -26.76 -8.16
CA GLU A 215 -8.66 -27.71 -7.97
C GLU A 215 -8.55 -28.93 -8.91
N TYR A 216 -8.21 -28.72 -10.19
CA TYR A 216 -7.94 -29.81 -11.14
C TYR A 216 -6.75 -30.66 -10.73
N LYS A 217 -5.67 -30.05 -10.24
CA LYS A 217 -4.49 -30.77 -9.75
C LYS A 217 -4.76 -31.55 -8.47
N ARG A 218 -5.66 -31.06 -7.59
CA ARG A 218 -6.19 -31.80 -6.44
C ARG A 218 -6.98 -33.03 -6.90
N GLN A 219 -7.86 -32.88 -7.90
CA GLN A 219 -8.66 -33.97 -8.45
C GLN A 219 -7.84 -35.03 -9.22
N LEU A 220 -6.69 -34.64 -9.78
CA LEU A 220 -5.76 -35.52 -10.51
C LEU A 220 -4.64 -36.11 -9.64
N GLY A 221 -4.62 -35.82 -8.33
CA GLY A 221 -3.67 -36.42 -7.37
C GLY A 221 -2.21 -35.98 -7.55
N MET A 222 -1.95 -34.80 -8.13
CA MET A 222 -0.60 -34.32 -8.46
C MET A 222 -0.29 -32.94 -7.87
N VAL A 223 -0.41 -32.73 -6.55
CA VAL A 223 0.34 -31.71 -5.77
C VAL A 223 0.45 -32.22 -4.31
N PRO A 224 1.58 -32.00 -3.60
CA PRO A 224 1.75 -32.36 -2.19
C PRO A 224 0.77 -31.60 -1.30
N GLU A 225 0.17 -32.30 -0.33
CA GLU A 225 -0.57 -31.71 0.78
C GLU A 225 0.37 -30.84 1.63
N GLU A 226 -0.08 -29.61 1.94
CA GLU A 226 -0.11 -29.09 3.31
C GLU A 226 -0.93 -27.77 3.40
N PRO A 227 -1.44 -27.37 4.58
CA PRO A 227 -2.88 -27.38 4.85
C PRO A 227 -3.54 -26.00 4.81
N VAL A 228 -4.86 -26.04 4.64
CA VAL A 228 -5.77 -24.90 4.68
C VAL A 228 -6.01 -24.49 6.13
N GLU A 229 -5.86 -23.20 6.46
CA GLU A 229 -6.88 -22.52 7.29
C GLU A 229 -6.78 -20.99 7.22
N LYS A 230 -7.61 -20.40 6.34
CA LYS A 230 -8.26 -19.13 6.65
C LYS A 230 -9.68 -19.45 7.08
N THR A 231 -9.91 -19.18 8.35
CA THR A 231 -11.11 -18.55 8.89
C THR A 231 -11.94 -17.86 7.81
N MET A 232 -13.23 -18.17 7.72
CA MET A 232 -14.24 -17.12 7.79
C MET A 232 -15.63 -17.70 8.02
N GLN A 233 -16.20 -17.21 9.12
CA GLN A 233 -17.61 -17.28 9.51
C GLN A 233 -18.51 -16.79 8.36
N PRO A 234 -19.71 -17.35 8.20
CA PRO A 234 -20.75 -16.72 7.39
C PRO A 234 -21.32 -15.51 8.13
N ALA A 235 -21.23 -14.35 7.48
CA ALA A 235 -22.02 -13.18 7.80
C ALA A 235 -23.49 -13.40 7.40
N ARG A 236 -24.38 -13.04 8.34
CA ARG A 236 -25.73 -12.48 8.20
C ARG A 236 -26.46 -12.72 6.87
N GLN A 237 -27.55 -13.47 6.98
CA GLN A 237 -28.65 -13.43 6.02
C GLN A 237 -29.35 -12.05 6.08
N PRO A 238 -29.76 -11.49 4.93
CA PRO A 238 -30.72 -10.39 4.87
C PRO A 238 -32.16 -10.90 5.00
N GLU A 239 -33.01 -10.04 5.55
CA GLU A 239 -34.45 -10.16 5.73
C GLU A 239 -35.22 -10.45 4.43
N THR A 240 -36.32 -11.22 4.50
CA THR A 240 -37.61 -10.85 3.88
C THR A 240 -38.75 -11.76 4.34
N GLN A 241 -39.61 -11.25 5.23
CA GLN A 241 -41.05 -11.07 5.04
C GLN A 241 -41.64 -10.29 6.21
#